data_AF-A0A6A4ZUN4-F1
#
_entry.id   AF-A0A6A4ZUN4-F1
#
_cell.length_a   1.000
_cell.length_b   1.000
_cell.length_c   1.000
_cell.angle_alpha   90.00
_cell.angle_beta   90.00
_cell.angle_gamma   90.00
#
_symmetry.space_group_name_H-M   'P 1'
#
loop_
_entity.id
_entity.type
_entity.pdbx_description
1 polymer ?
#
loop_
_entity_poly.entity_id
_entity_poly.type
_entity_poly.pdbx_seq_one_letter_code
_entity_poly.pdbx_strand_id
1 'polypeptide(L)'
;SSDLTSGKLEPHASAGNHVLFRGNIGMSSGVHYWEVGVQACNHGSLFIGIASSQITPSEGWGDFGFVSYRVRWSQAEGEHLYGRYFSAGDTIGVRFDMEQGTLSFTKDGDDFTKGRPAVIHMGVAFRHLRTQLASHNLTFVPVVGCSHPGDAFTVKGYKWHSQDTSPQWPIARLDQVLEASKVVLDEFPSPVVMEQAAQMYHTFISRGEFTPKRFWSRGGILVELTNADLDKAITRLHGIDRFSLRHGEAIVLGEKDGVVWYVIQGNEAAGAWYWTDPEVAHLLTLNPSEVAADPWSCAACTMLNDPNLSKCQICDTPRETDVDDADDVDGNDDDMTAGQPLIVLQRAFTDATTCESAWSVATFVDRGSWDATLVQQIDALCDDNGQDPENVAWSDIWNRVAPLVDMDEDQTARRLSVLLAWNSRVQLLLPFLDFHGQHLLESPISRTANRLTHLRHLIFKRHKIKFWRDMVDITTTHTTPPSDEYERPDSLREVSVNRIVALDEPVSFATSVFGQLHEAMQAWDNHSLRRAYADELQDAGQRRAFYVKFLGEGVDDHGGPYRAVFQTGAWDEPSGGLQYVATVG
;
A
#
# COMPACT_ATOMS: atom_id res chain seq x y z
N SER A 1 -30.32 -22.51 -4.14
CA SER A 1 -29.50 -21.55 -4.88
C SER A 1 -28.07 -21.81 -4.43
N SER A 2 -27.30 -22.56 -5.21
CA SER A 2 -25.91 -22.87 -4.87
C SER A 2 -25.06 -21.68 -5.29
N ASP A 3 -24.52 -20.94 -4.32
CA ASP A 3 -23.54 -19.90 -4.60
C ASP A 3 -22.31 -20.58 -5.22
N LEU A 4 -22.07 -20.29 -6.49
CA LEU A 4 -20.96 -20.87 -7.25
C LEU A 4 -19.65 -20.28 -6.70
N THR A 5 -18.88 -21.09 -5.98
CA THR A 5 -17.58 -20.69 -5.43
C THR A 5 -16.40 -21.09 -6.33
N SER A 6 -16.65 -21.82 -7.41
CA SER A 6 -15.66 -22.20 -8.42
C SER A 6 -16.32 -22.35 -9.79
N GLY A 7 -15.64 -21.96 -10.86
CA GLY A 7 -16.14 -22.10 -12.22
C GLY A 7 -15.10 -22.75 -13.13
N LYS A 8 -15.56 -23.67 -14.00
CA LYS A 8 -14.75 -24.27 -15.05
C LYS A 8 -15.50 -24.24 -16.36
N LEU A 9 -14.86 -23.77 -17.42
CA LEU A 9 -15.41 -23.81 -18.76
C LEU A 9 -15.14 -25.19 -19.37
N GLU A 10 -16.21 -25.94 -19.62
CA GLU A 10 -16.09 -27.32 -20.10
C GLU A 10 -15.53 -27.41 -21.53
N PRO A 11 -14.89 -28.53 -21.91
CA PRO A 11 -14.26 -28.72 -23.23
C PRO A 11 -15.20 -28.51 -24.44
N HIS A 12 -16.51 -28.65 -24.24
CA HIS A 12 -17.53 -28.51 -25.28
C HIS A 12 -18.07 -27.07 -25.42
N ALA A 13 -17.59 -26.13 -24.61
CA ALA A 13 -17.88 -24.72 -24.81
C ALA A 13 -17.28 -24.24 -26.13
N SER A 14 -18.03 -23.43 -26.88
CA SER A 14 -17.53 -22.85 -28.12
C SER A 14 -16.43 -21.83 -27.82
N ALA A 15 -15.22 -22.07 -28.32
CA ALA A 15 -14.13 -21.10 -28.27
C ALA A 15 -14.56 -19.76 -28.91
N GLY A 16 -14.32 -18.64 -28.21
CA GLY A 16 -14.62 -17.29 -28.71
C GLY A 16 -15.90 -16.65 -28.16
N ASN A 17 -16.72 -17.38 -27.38
CA ASN A 17 -17.79 -16.77 -26.58
C ASN A 17 -17.27 -16.52 -25.15
N HIS A 18 -17.34 -15.28 -24.68
CA HIS A 18 -17.00 -14.93 -23.30
C HIS A 18 -18.14 -15.38 -22.37
N VAL A 19 -17.80 -16.20 -21.38
CA VAL A 19 -18.71 -16.53 -20.28
C VAL A 19 -18.33 -15.69 -19.08
N LEU A 20 -19.25 -14.86 -18.61
CA LEU A 20 -19.04 -14.01 -17.45
C LEU A 20 -19.76 -14.60 -16.23
N PHE A 21 -18.97 -15.00 -15.24
CA PHE A 21 -19.44 -15.39 -13.91
C PHE A 21 -19.58 -14.13 -13.06
N ARG A 22 -20.75 -13.96 -12.44
CA ARG A 22 -21.10 -12.77 -11.67
C ARG A 22 -21.29 -13.12 -10.20
N GLY A 23 -20.64 -12.36 -9.32
CA GLY A 23 -20.88 -12.42 -7.89
C GLY A 23 -22.30 -11.97 -7.51
N ASN A 24 -22.81 -12.52 -6.42
CA ASN A 24 -24.12 -12.17 -5.84
C ASN A 24 -24.05 -11.00 -4.84
N ILE A 25 -22.85 -10.50 -4.52
CA ILE A 25 -22.61 -9.38 -3.59
C ILE A 25 -22.49 -8.08 -4.38
N GLY A 26 -23.43 -7.16 -4.15
CA GLY A 26 -23.37 -5.78 -4.68
C GLY A 26 -22.65 -4.84 -3.73
N MET A 27 -21.76 -4.01 -4.27
CA MET A 27 -20.92 -3.05 -3.55
C MET A 27 -21.19 -1.64 -4.05
N SER A 28 -21.57 -0.73 -3.15
CA SER A 28 -21.85 0.68 -3.46
C SER A 28 -21.04 1.69 -2.65
N SER A 29 -20.32 1.23 -1.63
CA SER A 29 -19.54 2.04 -0.68
C SER A 29 -18.43 1.20 -0.06
N GLY A 30 -17.41 1.84 0.53
CA GLY A 30 -16.39 1.14 1.31
C GLY A 30 -15.19 0.63 0.52
N VAL A 31 -14.38 -0.19 1.19
CA VAL A 31 -13.17 -0.80 0.62
C VAL A 31 -13.35 -2.32 0.67
N HIS A 32 -13.18 -2.98 -0.47
CA HIS A 32 -13.42 -4.41 -0.63
C HIS A 32 -12.17 -5.08 -1.20
N TYR A 33 -11.89 -6.27 -0.71
CA TYR A 33 -10.81 -7.11 -1.20
C TYR A 33 -11.24 -8.57 -1.29
N TRP A 34 -10.84 -9.23 -2.37
CA TRP A 34 -11.03 -10.67 -2.51
C TRP A 34 -9.98 -11.32 -3.38
N GLU A 35 -9.79 -12.61 -3.20
CA GLU A 35 -8.86 -13.40 -3.97
C GLU A 35 -9.57 -14.38 -4.90
N VAL A 36 -8.99 -14.54 -6.08
CA VAL A 36 -9.37 -15.53 -7.07
C VAL A 36 -8.17 -16.43 -7.34
N GLY A 37 -8.32 -17.71 -7.01
CA GLY A 37 -7.37 -18.75 -7.35
C GLY A 37 -7.49 -19.15 -8.81
N VAL A 38 -6.39 -19.05 -9.56
CA VAL A 38 -6.34 -19.44 -10.97
C VAL A 38 -5.98 -20.92 -11.05
N GLN A 39 -6.98 -21.77 -11.34
CA GLN A 39 -6.76 -23.23 -11.40
C GLN A 39 -6.24 -23.67 -12.76
N ALA A 40 -6.76 -23.08 -13.84
CA ALA A 40 -6.31 -23.29 -15.19
C ALA A 40 -6.66 -22.06 -16.05
N CYS A 41 -5.75 -21.62 -16.89
CA CYS A 41 -6.05 -20.65 -17.94
C CYS A 41 -5.02 -20.71 -19.05
N ASN A 42 -5.45 -20.44 -20.27
CA ASN A 42 -4.56 -20.11 -21.36
C ASN A 42 -4.18 -18.62 -21.32
N HIS A 43 -3.12 -18.28 -22.04
CA HIS A 43 -2.67 -16.90 -22.13
C HIS A 43 -3.76 -16.02 -22.74
N GLY A 44 -4.30 -15.11 -21.93
CA GLY A 44 -5.34 -14.16 -22.29
C GLY A 44 -6.77 -14.68 -22.29
N SER A 45 -7.01 -15.84 -21.70
CA SER A 45 -8.34 -16.45 -21.68
C SER A 45 -9.15 -16.24 -20.40
N LEU A 46 -8.51 -15.76 -19.33
CA LEU A 46 -9.16 -15.47 -18.05
C LEU A 46 -9.14 -13.97 -17.72
N PHE A 47 -10.30 -13.44 -17.31
CA PHE A 47 -10.52 -12.06 -16.87
C PHE A 47 -11.02 -12.03 -15.42
N ILE A 48 -10.51 -11.11 -14.61
CA ILE A 48 -10.91 -10.92 -13.21
C ILE A 48 -11.15 -9.43 -12.97
N GLY A 49 -12.30 -9.06 -12.41
CA GLY A 49 -12.60 -7.65 -12.20
C GLY A 49 -13.93 -7.36 -11.54
N ILE A 50 -14.49 -6.20 -11.90
CA ILE A 50 -15.80 -5.74 -11.48
C ILE A 50 -16.67 -5.37 -12.68
N ALA A 51 -17.97 -5.46 -12.48
CA ALA A 51 -18.97 -4.97 -13.42
C ALA A 51 -20.08 -4.24 -12.68
N SER A 52 -20.77 -3.35 -13.38
CA SER A 52 -22.05 -2.82 -12.96
C SER A 52 -22.99 -3.96 -12.60
N SER A 53 -23.72 -3.80 -11.51
CA SER A 53 -24.81 -4.71 -11.13
C SER A 53 -25.91 -4.82 -12.19
N GLN A 54 -25.92 -3.93 -13.19
CA GLN A 54 -26.85 -3.92 -14.31
C GLN A 54 -26.24 -4.43 -15.62
N ILE A 55 -25.02 -4.99 -15.59
CA ILE A 55 -24.34 -5.51 -16.78
C ILE A 55 -25.20 -6.55 -17.52
N THR A 56 -25.17 -6.47 -18.84
CA THR A 56 -25.92 -7.34 -19.75
C THR A 56 -24.99 -8.38 -20.41
N PRO A 57 -25.51 -9.57 -20.79
CA PRO A 57 -24.68 -10.61 -21.40
C PRO A 57 -23.99 -10.24 -22.73
N SER A 58 -24.42 -9.17 -23.40
CA SER A 58 -23.83 -8.69 -24.66
C SER A 58 -22.53 -7.91 -24.49
N GLU A 59 -22.09 -7.64 -23.26
CA GLU A 59 -21.03 -6.69 -22.94
C GLU A 59 -19.61 -7.31 -22.78
N GLY A 60 -19.39 -8.50 -23.33
CA GLY A 60 -18.05 -9.10 -23.44
C GLY A 60 -17.44 -9.49 -22.08
N TRP A 61 -16.26 -8.93 -21.75
CA TRP A 61 -15.49 -9.29 -20.56
C TRP A 61 -16.01 -8.70 -19.24
N GLY A 62 -16.87 -7.68 -19.23
CA GLY A 62 -17.28 -7.01 -18.00
C GLY A 62 -17.41 -5.49 -18.14
N ASP A 63 -17.05 -4.73 -17.09
CA ASP A 63 -16.80 -3.27 -17.22
C ASP A 63 -15.32 -2.91 -16.99
N PHE A 64 -14.73 -3.37 -15.89
CA PHE A 64 -13.35 -3.04 -15.50
C PHE A 64 -12.66 -4.27 -14.95
N GLY A 65 -11.53 -4.67 -15.53
CA GLY A 65 -10.80 -5.79 -14.96
C GLY A 65 -9.46 -6.06 -15.60
N PHE A 66 -8.92 -7.22 -15.26
CA PHE A 66 -7.57 -7.63 -15.56
C PHE A 66 -7.56 -8.98 -16.25
N VAL A 67 -6.89 -9.05 -17.40
CA VAL A 67 -6.77 -10.27 -18.21
C VAL A 67 -5.39 -10.89 -17.99
N SER A 68 -5.37 -12.22 -17.96
CA SER A 68 -4.18 -13.09 -17.73
C SER A 68 -2.92 -12.72 -18.49
N TYR A 69 -3.03 -12.05 -19.64
CA TYR A 69 -1.91 -11.61 -20.47
C TYR A 69 -1.45 -10.18 -20.21
N ARG A 70 -1.50 -9.72 -18.94
CA ARG A 70 -0.95 -8.41 -18.52
C ARG A 70 -1.73 -7.23 -19.11
N VAL A 71 -3.05 -7.33 -19.21
CA VAL A 71 -3.89 -6.27 -19.77
C VAL A 71 -4.98 -5.84 -18.81
N ARG A 72 -5.04 -4.54 -18.51
CA ARG A 72 -6.25 -3.93 -17.95
C ARG A 72 -7.24 -3.68 -19.09
N TRP A 73 -8.47 -4.08 -18.89
CA TRP A 73 -9.53 -3.96 -19.88
C TRP A 73 -10.68 -3.13 -19.30
N SER A 74 -11.18 -2.17 -20.08
CA SER A 74 -12.49 -1.58 -19.85
C SER A 74 -13.27 -1.36 -21.13
N GLN A 75 -14.59 -1.25 -21.04
CA GLN A 75 -15.40 -0.92 -22.22
C GLN A 75 -15.05 0.46 -22.82
N ALA A 76 -14.69 1.41 -21.96
CA ALA A 76 -14.45 2.80 -22.38
C ALA A 76 -13.06 2.99 -23.02
N GLU A 77 -12.04 2.34 -22.47
CA GLU A 77 -10.64 2.52 -22.89
C GLU A 77 -10.12 1.36 -23.75
N GLY A 78 -10.78 0.21 -23.74
CA GLY A 78 -10.29 -1.00 -24.39
C GLY A 78 -9.13 -1.63 -23.62
N GLU A 79 -8.19 -2.23 -24.35
CA GLU A 79 -7.06 -2.98 -23.80
C GLU A 79 -5.82 -2.10 -23.63
N HIS A 80 -5.26 -2.10 -22.43
CA HIS A 80 -3.99 -1.45 -22.12
C HIS A 80 -3.11 -2.36 -21.28
N LEU A 81 -1.80 -2.39 -21.56
CA LEU A 81 -0.87 -3.16 -20.73
C LEU A 81 -0.87 -2.65 -19.29
N TYR A 82 -0.86 -3.59 -18.33
CA TYR A 82 -0.90 -3.31 -16.90
C TYR A 82 -0.32 -4.48 -16.10
N GLY A 83 0.47 -4.16 -15.06
CA GLY A 83 0.91 -5.13 -14.07
C GLY A 83 1.82 -6.23 -14.63
N ARG A 84 1.56 -7.47 -14.20
CA ARG A 84 2.29 -8.70 -14.59
C ARG A 84 1.31 -9.74 -15.11
N TYR A 85 1.71 -10.53 -16.11
CA TYR A 85 0.86 -11.66 -16.52
C TYR A 85 0.62 -12.62 -15.35
N PHE A 86 -0.44 -13.40 -15.43
CA PHE A 86 -0.74 -14.45 -14.46
C PHE A 86 -1.23 -15.70 -15.15
N SER A 87 -1.11 -16.82 -14.45
CA SER A 87 -1.31 -18.16 -15.00
C SER A 87 -1.83 -19.12 -13.92
N ALA A 88 -2.03 -20.39 -14.28
CA ALA A 88 -2.39 -21.43 -13.32
C ALA A 88 -1.43 -21.47 -12.12
N GLY A 89 -1.98 -21.63 -10.92
CA GLY A 89 -1.27 -21.61 -9.65
C GLY A 89 -1.10 -20.22 -9.03
N ASP A 90 -1.32 -19.13 -9.79
CA ASP A 90 -1.31 -17.78 -9.24
C ASP A 90 -2.64 -17.47 -8.53
N THR A 91 -2.58 -16.57 -7.54
CA THR A 91 -3.74 -16.00 -6.85
C THR A 91 -3.81 -14.51 -7.17
N ILE A 92 -4.97 -14.06 -7.65
CA ILE A 92 -5.20 -12.65 -7.96
C ILE A 92 -6.08 -12.03 -6.89
N GLY A 93 -5.48 -11.15 -6.10
CA GLY A 93 -6.17 -10.26 -5.18
C GLY A 93 -6.75 -9.06 -5.92
N VAL A 94 -8.03 -8.78 -5.71
CA VAL A 94 -8.73 -7.62 -6.27
C VAL A 94 -9.03 -6.66 -5.13
N ARG A 95 -8.47 -5.46 -5.18
CA ARG A 95 -8.79 -4.37 -4.25
C ARG A 95 -9.66 -3.35 -4.95
N PHE A 96 -10.91 -3.25 -4.50
CA PHE A 96 -11.90 -2.28 -4.95
C PHE A 96 -12.19 -1.25 -3.86
N ASP A 97 -11.61 -0.07 -4.01
CA ASP A 97 -11.75 1.04 -3.08
C ASP A 97 -12.79 2.01 -3.65
N MET A 98 -14.06 1.83 -3.23
CA MET A 98 -15.11 2.74 -3.64
C MET A 98 -14.83 4.14 -3.08
N GLU A 99 -14.31 4.28 -1.88
CA GLU A 99 -14.07 5.59 -1.25
C GLU A 99 -13.11 6.48 -2.05
N GLN A 100 -12.11 5.90 -2.72
CA GLN A 100 -11.23 6.60 -3.65
C GLN A 100 -11.65 6.45 -5.12
N GLY A 101 -12.60 5.56 -5.42
CA GLY A 101 -13.00 5.23 -6.79
C GLY A 101 -11.87 4.58 -7.57
N THR A 102 -11.14 3.66 -6.95
CA THR A 102 -9.99 2.97 -7.57
C THR A 102 -10.15 1.46 -7.55
N LEU A 103 -9.58 0.81 -8.57
CA LEU A 103 -9.46 -0.65 -8.67
C LEU A 103 -7.99 -1.00 -8.92
N SER A 104 -7.48 -1.96 -8.15
CA SER A 104 -6.10 -2.41 -8.21
C SER A 104 -6.01 -3.92 -7.99
N PHE A 105 -4.94 -4.53 -8.49
CA PHE A 105 -4.74 -5.96 -8.43
C PHE A 105 -3.42 -6.31 -7.76
N THR A 106 -3.41 -7.44 -7.07
CA THR A 106 -2.23 -8.05 -6.47
C THR A 106 -2.07 -9.45 -7.04
N LYS A 107 -0.86 -9.86 -7.41
CA LYS A 107 -0.53 -11.26 -7.74
C LYS A 107 0.25 -11.86 -6.59
N ASP A 108 -0.29 -12.93 -6.02
CA ASP A 108 0.42 -13.82 -5.10
C ASP A 108 0.72 -15.12 -5.85
N GLY A 109 1.99 -15.41 -6.06
CA GLY A 109 2.43 -16.56 -6.82
C GLY A 109 3.92 -16.55 -7.05
N ASP A 110 4.39 -17.51 -7.85
CA ASP A 110 5.78 -17.54 -8.28
C ASP A 110 6.08 -16.35 -9.18
N ASP A 111 7.14 -15.62 -8.86
CA ASP A 111 7.56 -14.47 -9.64
C ASP A 111 8.92 -14.72 -10.30
N PHE A 112 8.94 -14.57 -11.62
CA PHE A 112 10.14 -14.75 -12.42
C PHE A 112 11.22 -13.72 -12.07
N THR A 113 10.86 -12.46 -11.92
CA THR A 113 11.83 -11.36 -11.69
C THR A 113 12.53 -11.49 -10.34
N LYS A 114 11.82 -12.00 -9.33
CA LYS A 114 12.33 -12.22 -7.97
C LYS A 114 12.93 -13.61 -7.77
N GLY A 115 12.68 -14.55 -8.68
CA GLY A 115 13.11 -15.95 -8.57
C GLY A 115 12.56 -16.69 -7.36
N ARG A 116 11.44 -16.21 -6.79
CA ARG A 116 10.81 -16.76 -5.58
C ARG A 116 9.32 -16.41 -5.52
N PRO A 117 8.52 -17.08 -4.67
CA PRO A 117 7.16 -16.65 -4.41
C PRO A 117 7.11 -15.21 -3.90
N ALA A 118 6.24 -14.41 -4.50
CA ALA A 118 6.10 -13.01 -4.13
C ALA A 118 4.64 -12.55 -4.22
N VAL A 119 4.32 -11.60 -3.36
CA VAL A 119 3.08 -10.83 -3.41
C VAL A 119 3.41 -9.49 -4.05
N ILE A 120 2.82 -9.23 -5.21
CA ILE A 120 3.14 -8.09 -6.06
C ILE A 120 1.89 -7.23 -6.23
N HIS A 121 1.90 -6.07 -5.58
CA HIS A 121 0.88 -5.06 -5.80
C HIS A 121 1.14 -4.35 -7.14
N MET A 122 0.27 -4.56 -8.13
CA MET A 122 0.47 -4.11 -9.51
C MET A 122 0.15 -2.61 -9.74
N GLY A 123 -0.17 -1.89 -8.68
CA GLY A 123 -0.56 -0.48 -8.74
C GLY A 123 -2.04 -0.30 -9.09
N VAL A 124 -2.48 0.94 -9.21
CA VAL A 124 -3.89 1.25 -9.53
C VAL A 124 -4.14 1.03 -11.03
N ALA A 125 -5.03 0.10 -11.36
CA ALA A 125 -5.44 -0.19 -12.74
C ALA A 125 -6.45 0.84 -13.26
N PHE A 126 -7.41 1.23 -12.42
CA PHE A 126 -8.47 2.16 -12.78
C PHE A 126 -8.69 3.19 -11.69
N ARG A 127 -8.96 4.42 -12.11
CA ARG A 127 -9.23 5.58 -11.24
C ARG A 127 -10.54 6.22 -11.65
N HIS A 128 -11.12 7.00 -10.74
CA HIS A 128 -12.32 7.80 -11.01
C HIS A 128 -13.54 6.94 -11.39
N LEU A 129 -13.61 5.69 -10.89
CA LEU A 129 -14.68 4.75 -11.21
C LEU A 129 -16.08 5.29 -10.90
N ARG A 130 -16.19 6.15 -9.87
CA ARG A 130 -17.46 6.81 -9.52
C ARG A 130 -17.94 7.82 -10.56
N THR A 131 -17.02 8.47 -11.28
CA THR A 131 -17.36 9.54 -12.23
C THR A 131 -17.29 9.08 -13.68
N GLN A 132 -16.68 7.92 -13.95
CA GLN A 132 -16.60 7.35 -15.30
C GLN A 132 -17.94 6.78 -15.80
N LEU A 133 -18.83 6.37 -14.90
CA LEU A 133 -20.17 5.93 -15.27
C LEU A 133 -21.17 7.09 -15.12
N ALA A 134 -21.91 7.40 -16.19
CA ALA A 134 -22.97 8.41 -16.18
C ALA A 134 -24.20 8.02 -15.32
N SER A 135 -24.22 6.80 -14.77
CA SER A 135 -25.33 6.27 -13.97
C SER A 135 -25.27 6.73 -12.51
N HIS A 136 -26.42 7.14 -11.97
CA HIS A 136 -26.56 7.53 -10.56
C HIS A 136 -26.52 6.34 -9.57
N ASN A 137 -26.64 5.09 -10.05
CA ASN A 137 -26.57 3.89 -9.22
C ASN A 137 -25.29 3.11 -9.49
N LEU A 138 -24.26 3.40 -8.69
CA LEU A 138 -22.92 2.79 -8.80
C LEU A 138 -22.80 1.57 -7.88
N THR A 139 -23.65 0.57 -8.10
CA THR A 139 -23.48 -0.73 -7.45
C THR A 139 -22.70 -1.64 -8.39
N PHE A 140 -21.53 -2.10 -7.96
CA PHE A 140 -20.69 -3.03 -8.68
C PHE A 140 -20.75 -4.42 -8.07
N VAL A 141 -20.39 -5.43 -8.86
CA VAL A 141 -20.29 -6.82 -8.43
C VAL A 141 -18.95 -7.38 -8.89
N PRO A 142 -18.32 -8.30 -8.12
CA PRO A 142 -17.19 -9.09 -8.60
C PRO A 142 -17.57 -9.90 -9.84
N VAL A 143 -16.64 -10.03 -10.78
CA VAL A 143 -16.83 -10.86 -11.97
C VAL A 143 -15.56 -11.61 -12.34
N VAL A 144 -15.75 -12.81 -12.91
CA VAL A 144 -14.68 -13.59 -13.55
C VAL A 144 -15.15 -14.01 -14.94
N GLY A 145 -14.38 -13.68 -15.97
CA GLY A 145 -14.66 -14.06 -17.35
C GLY A 145 -13.79 -15.24 -17.77
N CYS A 146 -14.36 -16.20 -18.48
CA CYS A 146 -13.64 -17.30 -19.14
C CYS A 146 -13.95 -17.28 -20.65
N SER A 147 -12.97 -17.59 -21.49
CA SER A 147 -13.15 -17.55 -22.96
C SER A 147 -12.57 -18.76 -23.69
N HIS A 148 -11.81 -19.61 -23.00
CA HIS A 148 -11.19 -20.79 -23.57
C HIS A 148 -11.63 -22.06 -22.82
N PRO A 149 -12.00 -23.14 -23.55
CA PRO A 149 -12.35 -24.40 -22.91
C PRO A 149 -11.20 -24.92 -22.03
N GLY A 150 -11.51 -25.29 -20.79
CA GLY A 150 -10.55 -25.68 -19.78
C GLY A 150 -10.20 -24.57 -18.77
N ASP A 151 -10.50 -23.30 -19.06
CA ASP A 151 -10.35 -22.21 -18.09
C ASP A 151 -11.09 -22.55 -16.79
N ALA A 152 -10.42 -22.40 -15.65
CA ALA A 152 -10.94 -22.73 -14.34
C ALA A 152 -10.43 -21.76 -13.28
N PHE A 153 -11.33 -21.37 -12.39
CA PHE A 153 -11.03 -20.50 -11.26
C PHE A 153 -11.81 -20.94 -10.02
N THR A 154 -11.33 -20.51 -8.86
CA THR A 154 -12.04 -20.70 -7.59
C THR A 154 -11.89 -19.50 -6.68
N VAL A 155 -12.93 -19.22 -5.91
CA VAL A 155 -12.92 -18.34 -4.74
C VAL A 155 -13.15 -19.13 -3.44
N LYS A 156 -13.43 -20.44 -3.53
CA LYS A 156 -13.55 -21.33 -2.37
C LYS A 156 -12.21 -21.45 -1.65
N GLY A 157 -12.20 -21.15 -0.35
CA GLY A 157 -10.99 -21.23 0.49
C GLY A 157 -10.03 -20.04 0.31
N TYR A 158 -10.38 -19.07 -0.54
CA TYR A 158 -9.61 -17.86 -0.76
C TYR A 158 -10.08 -16.72 0.14
N LYS A 159 -9.19 -15.76 0.39
CA LYS A 159 -9.46 -14.72 1.39
C LYS A 159 -10.35 -13.64 0.82
N TRP A 160 -11.25 -13.18 1.68
CA TRP A 160 -12.14 -12.07 1.43
C TRP A 160 -12.14 -11.16 2.63
N HIS A 161 -11.98 -9.87 2.38
CA HIS A 161 -11.99 -8.87 3.41
C HIS A 161 -12.70 -7.61 2.92
N SER A 162 -13.68 -7.12 3.68
CA SER A 162 -14.47 -5.96 3.30
C SER A 162 -14.69 -5.04 4.49
N GLN A 163 -14.59 -3.74 4.23
CA GLN A 163 -14.94 -2.65 5.13
C GLN A 163 -16.03 -1.83 4.44
N ASP A 164 -17.29 -2.05 4.82
CA ASP A 164 -18.39 -1.19 4.36
C ASP A 164 -18.40 0.11 5.16
N THR A 165 -18.32 1.23 4.45
CA THR A 165 -18.49 2.56 5.03
C THR A 165 -19.94 2.98 4.82
N SER A 166 -20.66 3.24 5.92
CA SER A 166 -22.06 3.71 5.89
C SER A 166 -22.27 4.84 4.85
N PRO A 167 -23.43 4.94 4.20
CA PRO A 167 -23.77 6.02 3.25
C PRO A 167 -23.59 7.45 3.80
N GLN A 168 -23.53 7.60 5.13
CA GLN A 168 -23.29 8.89 5.80
C GLN A 168 -21.80 9.29 5.85
N TRP A 169 -20.89 8.40 5.45
CA TRP A 169 -19.45 8.61 5.53
C TRP A 169 -18.97 9.92 4.90
N PRO A 170 -19.45 10.35 3.71
CA PRO A 170 -19.04 11.63 3.14
C PRO A 170 -19.41 12.84 4.03
N ILE A 171 -20.58 12.81 4.68
CA ILE A 171 -21.04 13.89 5.56
C ILE A 171 -20.29 13.87 6.89
N ALA A 172 -20.18 12.70 7.52
CA ALA A 172 -19.43 12.54 8.77
C ALA A 172 -17.95 12.93 8.60
N ARG A 173 -17.35 12.60 7.46
CA ARG A 173 -15.99 13.02 7.12
C ARG A 173 -15.88 14.54 6.97
N LEU A 174 -16.85 15.19 6.36
CA LEU A 174 -16.88 16.65 6.25
C LEU A 174 -16.94 17.29 7.64
N ASP A 175 -17.80 16.82 8.53
CA ASP A 175 -17.91 17.35 9.91
C ASP A 175 -16.59 17.18 10.68
N GLN A 176 -15.95 16.02 10.56
CA GLN A 176 -14.63 15.76 11.17
C GLN A 176 -13.54 16.71 10.64
N VAL A 177 -13.56 17.01 9.33
CA VAL A 177 -12.60 17.91 8.69
C VAL A 177 -12.85 19.35 9.11
N LEU A 178 -14.10 19.79 9.20
CA LEU A 178 -14.47 21.11 9.70
C LEU A 178 -14.01 21.29 11.15
N GLU A 179 -14.19 20.27 11.98
CA GLU A 179 -13.69 20.29 13.36
C GLU A 179 -12.15 20.31 13.41
N ALA A 180 -11.47 19.51 12.59
CA ALA A 180 -10.02 19.55 12.48
C ALA A 180 -9.50 20.92 12.01
N SER A 181 -10.22 21.61 11.11
CA SER A 181 -9.88 22.97 10.71
C SER A 181 -9.96 23.95 11.88
N LYS A 182 -10.97 23.83 12.76
CA LYS A 182 -11.07 24.67 13.97
C LYS A 182 -9.90 24.40 14.92
N VAL A 183 -9.58 23.13 15.14
CA VAL A 183 -8.43 22.69 15.97
C VAL A 183 -7.12 23.36 15.53
N VAL A 184 -6.91 23.55 14.22
CA VAL A 184 -5.72 24.22 13.68
C VAL A 184 -5.80 25.75 13.81
N LEU A 185 -6.97 26.33 13.61
CA LEU A 185 -7.19 27.79 13.62
C LEU A 185 -7.23 28.39 15.04
N ASP A 186 -7.71 27.63 16.02
CA ASP A 186 -7.88 28.05 17.40
C ASP A 186 -6.54 28.01 18.20
N GLU A 187 -6.63 28.13 19.52
CA GLU A 187 -5.47 27.96 20.40
C GLU A 187 -5.08 26.48 20.52
N PHE A 188 -3.78 26.21 20.39
CA PHE A 188 -3.22 24.90 20.66
C PHE A 188 -2.82 24.77 22.14
N PRO A 189 -3.25 23.72 22.86
CA PRO A 189 -4.20 22.67 22.42
C PRO A 189 -5.66 23.10 22.57
N SER A 190 -6.54 22.65 21.66
CA SER A 190 -7.98 22.91 21.73
C SER A 190 -8.69 21.93 22.69
N PRO A 191 -9.90 22.23 23.19
CA PRO A 191 -10.64 21.34 24.09
C PRO A 191 -10.87 19.93 23.52
N VAL A 192 -11.14 19.83 22.22
CA VAL A 192 -11.35 18.56 21.53
C VAL A 192 -10.06 17.72 21.47
N VAL A 193 -8.91 18.37 21.25
CA VAL A 193 -7.61 17.70 21.30
C VAL A 193 -7.31 17.23 22.72
N MET A 194 -7.62 18.05 23.71
CA MET A 194 -7.41 17.74 25.13
C MET A 194 -8.23 16.53 25.59
N GLU A 195 -9.50 16.44 25.17
CA GLU A 195 -10.35 15.29 25.47
C GLU A 195 -9.79 14.00 24.88
N GLN A 196 -9.41 14.04 23.60
CA GLN A 196 -8.80 12.89 22.92
C GLN A 196 -7.43 12.51 23.54
N ALA A 197 -6.62 13.50 23.92
CA ALA A 197 -5.34 13.28 24.58
C ALA A 197 -5.51 12.64 25.97
N ALA A 198 -6.54 13.04 26.72
CA ALA A 198 -6.86 12.42 28.01
C ALA A 198 -7.22 10.95 27.85
N GLN A 199 -7.98 10.60 26.81
CA GLN A 199 -8.32 9.20 26.48
C GLN A 199 -7.07 8.38 26.09
N MET A 200 -6.20 8.94 25.24
CA MET A 200 -4.94 8.30 24.85
C MET A 200 -4.03 8.07 26.07
N TYR A 201 -3.88 9.08 26.92
CA TYR A 201 -3.10 8.97 28.14
C TYR A 201 -3.70 7.96 29.13
N HIS A 202 -5.04 7.93 29.27
CA HIS A 202 -5.72 6.92 30.10
C HIS A 202 -5.48 5.50 29.58
N THR A 203 -5.46 5.33 28.26
CA THR A 203 -5.11 4.05 27.63
C THR A 203 -3.65 3.68 27.94
N PHE A 204 -2.74 4.64 27.84
CA PHE A 204 -1.32 4.44 28.15
C PHE A 204 -1.10 3.97 29.59
N ILE A 205 -1.67 4.65 30.59
CA ILE A 205 -1.49 4.26 32.00
C ILE A 205 -2.13 2.90 32.33
N SER A 206 -3.18 2.51 31.60
CA SER A 206 -3.90 1.25 31.85
C SER A 206 -3.38 0.06 31.07
N ARG A 207 -2.77 0.28 29.90
CA ARG A 207 -2.38 -0.77 28.94
C ARG A 207 -0.95 -0.68 28.43
N GLY A 208 -0.20 0.37 28.77
CA GLY A 208 1.17 0.61 28.31
C GLY A 208 1.28 1.12 26.87
N GLU A 209 0.17 1.52 26.23
CA GLU A 209 0.14 2.03 24.85
C GLU A 209 -0.83 3.21 24.73
N PHE A 210 -0.46 4.25 23.96
CA PHE A 210 -1.30 5.44 23.76
C PHE A 210 -2.50 5.17 22.86
N THR A 211 -2.28 4.37 21.82
CA THR A 211 -3.26 3.97 20.83
C THR A 211 -2.94 2.55 20.38
N PRO A 212 -3.93 1.81 19.85
CA PRO A 212 -3.64 0.57 19.13
C PRO A 212 -2.64 0.81 18.00
N LYS A 213 -1.76 -0.16 17.76
CA LYS A 213 -0.85 -0.16 16.63
C LYS A 213 -1.63 -0.29 15.32
N ARG A 214 -1.19 0.42 14.30
CA ARG A 214 -1.88 0.55 13.01
C ARG A 214 -1.11 -0.15 11.90
N PHE A 215 -1.80 -1.03 11.20
CA PHE A 215 -1.25 -1.79 10.07
C PHE A 215 -2.22 -1.78 8.89
N TRP A 216 -1.73 -1.47 7.69
CA TRP A 216 -2.53 -1.61 6.48
C TRP A 216 -2.47 -3.04 5.98
N SER A 217 -3.62 -3.67 5.77
CA SER A 217 -3.69 -5.00 5.17
C SER A 217 -3.34 -4.98 3.67
N ARG A 218 -3.04 -6.14 3.08
CA ARG A 218 -2.91 -6.32 1.60
C ARG A 218 -4.07 -5.70 0.83
N GLY A 219 -5.29 -5.82 1.38
CA GLY A 219 -6.51 -5.27 0.80
C GLY A 219 -6.68 -3.76 0.97
N GLY A 220 -5.73 -3.07 1.61
CA GLY A 220 -5.81 -1.63 1.87
C GLY A 220 -6.82 -1.25 2.95
N ILE A 221 -7.19 -2.19 3.82
CA ILE A 221 -8.03 -1.95 4.99
C ILE A 221 -7.15 -1.80 6.22
N LEU A 222 -7.43 -0.80 7.05
CA LEU A 222 -6.69 -0.51 8.27
C LEU A 222 -7.03 -1.50 9.39
N VAL A 223 -6.01 -2.09 9.98
CA VAL A 223 -6.10 -3.02 11.11
C VAL A 223 -5.47 -2.36 12.33
N GLU A 224 -6.23 -2.28 13.41
CA GLU A 224 -5.80 -1.72 14.69
C GLU A 224 -5.65 -2.85 15.72
N LEU A 225 -4.42 -3.05 16.23
CA LEU A 225 -4.05 -4.15 17.14
C LEU A 225 -3.40 -3.59 18.42
N THR A 226 -3.87 -4.05 19.57
CA THR A 226 -3.34 -3.71 20.90
C THR A 226 -2.24 -4.68 21.32
N ASN A 227 -1.43 -4.30 22.31
CA ASN A 227 -0.50 -5.25 22.96
C ASN A 227 -1.23 -6.48 23.53
N ALA A 228 -2.47 -6.33 24.02
CA ALA A 228 -3.28 -7.45 24.47
C ALA A 228 -3.68 -8.41 23.34
N ASP A 229 -3.92 -7.89 22.13
CA ASP A 229 -4.19 -8.73 20.95
C ASP A 229 -2.93 -9.52 20.56
N LEU A 230 -1.74 -8.93 20.69
CA LEU A 230 -0.47 -9.61 20.48
C LEU A 230 -0.25 -10.73 21.51
N ASP A 231 -0.40 -10.44 22.80
CA ASP A 231 -0.24 -11.43 23.87
C ASP A 231 -1.22 -12.60 23.69
N LYS A 232 -2.46 -12.30 23.27
CA LYS A 232 -3.47 -13.30 22.94
C LYS A 232 -3.02 -14.20 21.79
N ALA A 233 -2.52 -13.63 20.70
CA ALA A 233 -2.00 -14.40 19.56
C ALA A 233 -0.82 -15.29 19.97
N ILE A 234 0.17 -14.74 20.68
CA ILE A 234 1.35 -15.49 21.12
C ILE A 234 0.94 -16.65 22.02
N THR A 235 0.00 -16.44 22.94
CA THR A 235 -0.55 -17.51 23.80
C THR A 235 -1.18 -18.61 22.95
N ARG A 236 -2.01 -18.22 21.97
CA ARG A 236 -2.67 -19.16 21.05
C ARG A 236 -1.67 -19.95 20.19
N LEU A 237 -0.55 -19.33 19.86
CA LEU A 237 0.53 -19.93 19.06
C LEU A 237 1.60 -20.63 19.91
N HIS A 238 1.29 -20.95 21.17
CA HIS A 238 2.20 -21.64 22.09
C HIS A 238 3.55 -20.94 22.29
N GLY A 239 3.56 -19.61 22.29
CA GLY A 239 4.77 -18.80 22.46
C GLY A 239 5.53 -18.48 21.18
N ILE A 240 5.07 -18.97 20.02
CA ILE A 240 5.70 -18.69 18.73
C ILE A 240 5.20 -17.34 18.20
N ASP A 241 6.11 -16.42 17.93
CA ASP A 241 5.84 -15.09 17.39
C ASP A 241 6.34 -14.93 15.94
N ARG A 242 7.02 -15.94 15.39
CA ARG A 242 7.57 -15.96 14.04
C ARG A 242 7.43 -17.31 13.35
N PHE A 243 7.14 -17.29 12.05
CA PHE A 243 7.06 -18.49 11.21
C PHE A 243 7.86 -18.31 9.93
N SER A 244 8.66 -19.32 9.55
CA SER A 244 9.31 -19.34 8.24
C SER A 244 8.33 -19.88 7.20
N LEU A 245 7.89 -19.03 6.28
CA LEU A 245 6.93 -19.37 5.22
C LEU A 245 7.57 -19.29 3.83
N ARG A 246 6.87 -19.82 2.81
CA ARG A 246 7.29 -19.75 1.39
C ARG A 246 7.61 -18.34 0.88
N HIS A 247 7.02 -17.30 1.47
CA HIS A 247 7.22 -15.90 1.10
C HIS A 247 8.29 -15.17 1.94
N GLY A 248 8.81 -15.82 3.00
CA GLY A 248 9.74 -15.24 3.95
C GLY A 248 9.31 -15.44 5.41
N GLU A 249 10.02 -14.78 6.32
CA GLU A 249 9.71 -14.83 7.75
C GLU A 249 8.46 -14.00 8.06
N ALA A 250 7.40 -14.65 8.56
CA ALA A 250 6.20 -14.00 9.07
C ALA A 250 6.39 -13.62 10.54
N ILE A 251 6.06 -12.37 10.88
CA ILE A 251 6.04 -11.83 12.23
C ILE A 251 4.58 -11.66 12.67
N VAL A 252 4.22 -12.25 13.81
CA VAL A 252 2.88 -12.16 14.40
C VAL A 252 2.62 -10.73 14.90
N LEU A 253 1.46 -10.18 14.55
CA LEU A 253 1.03 -8.84 14.95
C LEU A 253 -0.03 -8.85 16.07
N GLY A 254 -0.91 -9.85 16.09
CA GLY A 254 -1.95 -10.01 17.11
C GLY A 254 -3.21 -10.71 16.62
N GLU A 255 -4.09 -11.09 17.54
CA GLU A 255 -5.33 -11.82 17.23
C GLU A 255 -6.54 -10.91 17.43
N LYS A 256 -7.29 -10.69 16.35
CA LYS A 256 -8.49 -9.85 16.35
C LYS A 256 -9.51 -10.39 15.35
N ASP A 257 -10.79 -10.24 15.67
CA ASP A 257 -11.91 -10.67 14.83
C ASP A 257 -11.85 -12.17 14.43
N GLY A 258 -11.32 -13.01 15.32
CA GLY A 258 -11.23 -14.46 15.13
C GLY A 258 -10.05 -14.93 14.26
N VAL A 259 -9.19 -14.03 13.80
CA VAL A 259 -8.02 -14.36 12.97
C VAL A 259 -6.72 -13.87 13.60
N VAL A 260 -5.61 -14.51 13.24
CA VAL A 260 -4.27 -14.11 13.69
C VAL A 260 -3.60 -13.29 12.59
N TRP A 261 -3.29 -12.03 12.88
CA TRP A 261 -2.64 -11.11 11.95
C TRP A 261 -1.12 -11.25 11.97
N TYR A 262 -0.49 -11.08 10.81
CA TYR A 262 0.95 -11.16 10.62
C TYR A 262 1.44 -10.24 9.50
N VAL A 263 2.75 -10.03 9.41
CA VAL A 263 3.43 -9.37 8.28
C VAL A 263 4.67 -10.16 7.88
N ILE A 264 5.03 -10.15 6.59
CA ILE A 264 6.30 -10.74 6.13
C ILE A 264 7.42 -9.73 6.32
N GLN A 265 8.48 -10.11 7.04
CA GLN A 265 9.65 -9.28 7.30
C GLN A 265 10.30 -8.81 6.00
N GLY A 266 10.66 -7.52 5.93
CA GLY A 266 11.31 -6.93 4.75
C GLY A 266 10.41 -6.74 3.54
N ASN A 267 9.13 -7.12 3.62
CA ASN A 267 8.13 -6.87 2.58
C ASN A 267 6.98 -6.01 3.11
N GLU A 268 7.33 -4.83 3.65
CA GLU A 268 6.40 -3.85 4.21
C GLU A 268 5.33 -3.41 3.19
N ALA A 269 5.66 -3.45 1.89
CA ALA A 269 4.76 -3.11 0.79
C ALA A 269 3.65 -4.15 0.55
N ALA A 270 3.78 -5.38 1.04
CA ALA A 270 2.71 -6.37 0.96
C ALA A 270 1.58 -6.04 1.94
N GLY A 271 1.83 -5.29 3.02
CA GLY A 271 0.83 -5.05 4.06
C GLY A 271 0.55 -6.29 4.92
N ALA A 272 -0.18 -6.07 6.01
CA ALA A 272 -0.56 -7.11 6.95
C ALA A 272 -1.51 -8.13 6.31
N TRP A 273 -1.44 -9.36 6.80
CA TRP A 273 -2.29 -10.46 6.40
C TRP A 273 -2.74 -11.26 7.61
N TYR A 274 -3.58 -12.27 7.42
CA TYR A 274 -4.15 -13.02 8.52
C TYR A 274 -4.20 -14.52 8.25
N TRP A 275 -4.09 -15.33 9.30
CA TRP A 275 -4.37 -16.75 9.29
C TRP A 275 -5.72 -17.03 9.95
N THR A 276 -6.49 -17.90 9.31
CA THR A 276 -7.72 -18.51 9.81
C THR A 276 -7.42 -19.63 10.80
N ASP A 277 -8.43 -20.10 11.52
CA ASP A 277 -8.28 -21.20 12.49
C ASP A 277 -7.65 -22.47 11.88
N PRO A 278 -8.06 -22.95 10.68
CA PRO A 278 -7.41 -24.10 10.04
C PRO A 278 -5.94 -23.83 9.67
N GLU A 279 -5.63 -22.61 9.19
CA GLU A 279 -4.25 -22.23 8.87
C GLU A 279 -3.38 -22.20 10.14
N VAL A 280 -3.89 -21.66 11.24
CA VAL A 280 -3.19 -21.66 12.54
C VAL A 280 -2.94 -23.08 13.04
N ALA A 281 -3.93 -23.96 12.93
CA ALA A 281 -3.78 -25.37 13.30
C ALA A 281 -2.68 -26.04 12.47
N HIS A 282 -2.66 -25.80 11.16
CA HIS A 282 -1.62 -26.32 10.28
C HIS A 282 -0.23 -25.75 10.63
N LEU A 283 -0.10 -24.44 10.88
CA LEU A 283 1.16 -23.81 11.28
C LEU A 283 1.75 -24.45 12.55
N LEU A 284 0.92 -24.81 13.52
CA LEU A 284 1.36 -25.46 14.76
C LEU A 284 1.79 -26.92 14.57
N THR A 285 1.51 -27.52 13.42
CA THR A 285 2.04 -28.85 13.04
C THR A 285 3.39 -28.77 12.33
N LEU A 286 3.78 -27.59 11.81
CA LEU A 286 5.06 -27.42 11.14
C LEU A 286 6.19 -27.58 12.16
N ASN A 287 7.08 -28.54 11.94
CA ASN A 287 8.29 -28.65 12.75
C ASN A 287 9.25 -27.52 12.34
N PRO A 288 9.70 -26.65 13.26
CA PRO A 288 10.68 -25.60 12.96
C PRO A 288 12.03 -26.14 12.47
N SER A 289 12.24 -27.46 12.59
CA SER A 289 13.46 -28.20 12.25
C SER A 289 13.36 -28.97 10.93
N GLU A 290 12.24 -28.88 10.20
CA GLU A 290 12.15 -29.52 8.89
C GLU A 290 13.10 -28.83 7.90
N VAL A 291 13.95 -29.68 7.32
CA VAL A 291 15.10 -29.34 6.49
C VAL A 291 14.62 -28.51 5.30
N ALA A 292 15.38 -27.48 4.95
CA ALA A 292 15.17 -26.72 3.72
C ALA A 292 14.99 -27.71 2.55
N ALA A 293 13.84 -27.66 1.88
CA ALA A 293 13.54 -28.57 0.79
C ALA A 293 14.64 -28.48 -0.28
N ASP A 294 14.95 -29.59 -0.95
CA ASP A 294 15.98 -29.61 -2.00
C ASP A 294 15.45 -28.96 -3.30
N PRO A 295 16.33 -28.30 -4.08
CA PRO A 295 15.99 -27.81 -5.42
C PRO A 295 15.48 -28.94 -6.33
N TRP A 296 14.53 -28.65 -7.21
CA TRP A 296 13.86 -29.68 -8.04
C TRP A 296 14.09 -29.46 -9.53
N SER A 297 14.30 -30.54 -10.28
CA SER A 297 14.49 -30.49 -11.73
C SER A 297 13.13 -30.51 -12.45
N CYS A 298 12.90 -29.54 -13.34
CA CYS A 298 11.69 -29.51 -14.16
C CYS A 298 11.61 -30.73 -15.09
N ALA A 299 10.47 -31.42 -15.12
CA ALA A 299 10.23 -32.55 -16.00
C ALA A 299 10.24 -32.19 -17.50
N ALA A 300 9.87 -30.94 -17.84
CA ALA A 300 9.80 -30.49 -19.23
C ALA A 300 11.13 -29.96 -19.78
N CYS A 301 11.83 -29.11 -19.02
CA CYS A 301 13.03 -28.41 -19.50
C CYS A 301 14.30 -28.71 -18.70
N THR A 302 14.25 -29.60 -17.70
CA THR A 302 15.37 -30.00 -16.83
C THR A 302 16.02 -28.88 -16.00
N MET A 303 15.41 -27.70 -15.98
CA MET A 303 15.87 -26.59 -15.14
C MET A 303 15.76 -26.93 -13.66
N LEU A 304 16.81 -26.66 -12.91
CA LEU A 304 16.84 -26.79 -11.46
C LEU A 304 16.20 -25.54 -10.83
N ASN A 305 15.06 -25.72 -10.17
CA ASN A 305 14.24 -24.66 -9.59
C ASN A 305 14.42 -24.58 -8.08
N ASP A 306 14.19 -23.39 -7.54
CA ASP A 306 14.14 -23.17 -6.09
C ASP A 306 13.03 -24.05 -5.44
N PRO A 307 13.28 -24.60 -4.25
CA PRO A 307 12.34 -25.49 -3.57
C PRO A 307 10.98 -24.84 -3.25
N ASN A 308 10.92 -23.52 -3.15
CA ASN A 308 9.68 -22.80 -2.82
C ASN A 308 8.81 -22.49 -4.03
N LEU A 309 9.30 -22.75 -5.25
CA LEU A 309 8.54 -22.55 -6.48
C LEU A 309 7.59 -23.73 -6.72
N SER A 310 6.33 -23.40 -7.03
CA SER A 310 5.29 -24.34 -7.43
C SER A 310 5.30 -24.64 -8.93
N LYS A 311 6.02 -23.87 -9.74
CA LYS A 311 6.24 -24.12 -11.17
C LYS A 311 7.65 -23.76 -11.62
N CYS A 312 8.04 -24.26 -12.78
CA CYS A 312 9.37 -24.03 -13.31
C CYS A 312 9.55 -22.56 -13.70
N GLN A 313 10.64 -21.94 -13.24
CA GLN A 313 10.95 -20.54 -13.49
C GLN A 313 11.19 -20.21 -14.98
N ILE A 314 11.43 -21.20 -15.85
CA ILE A 314 11.76 -20.96 -17.27
C ILE A 314 10.59 -21.28 -18.20
N CYS A 315 9.85 -22.35 -17.93
CA CYS A 315 8.82 -22.84 -18.84
C CYS A 315 7.44 -22.96 -18.22
N ASP A 316 7.26 -22.44 -17.00
CA ASP A 316 6.00 -22.44 -16.23
C ASP A 316 5.37 -23.83 -16.02
N THR A 317 6.12 -24.91 -16.30
CA THR A 317 5.66 -26.28 -16.06
C THR A 317 5.46 -26.48 -14.56
N PRO A 318 4.26 -26.87 -14.09
CA PRO A 318 4.00 -27.11 -12.68
C PRO A 318 4.98 -28.13 -12.10
N ARG A 319 5.33 -27.94 -10.82
CA ARG A 319 6.12 -28.92 -10.08
C ARG A 319 5.28 -30.19 -9.88
N GLU A 320 5.82 -31.32 -10.32
CA GLU A 320 5.30 -32.63 -9.94
C GLU A 320 5.65 -32.84 -8.48
N THR A 321 4.66 -32.73 -7.59
CA THR A 321 4.82 -33.20 -6.22
C THR A 321 4.55 -34.69 -6.25
N ASP A 322 5.55 -35.50 -5.89
CA ASP A 322 5.30 -36.89 -5.53
C ASP A 322 4.33 -36.85 -4.35
N VAL A 323 3.07 -37.15 -4.61
CA VAL A 323 2.13 -37.51 -3.57
C VAL A 323 2.64 -38.86 -3.07
N ASP A 324 3.56 -38.84 -2.11
CA ASP A 324 3.69 -39.99 -1.23
C ASP A 324 2.27 -40.28 -0.73
N ASP A 325 1.85 -41.54 -0.84
CA ASP A 325 0.58 -42.11 -0.41
C ASP A 325 0.33 -41.84 1.09
N ALA A 326 0.12 -40.58 1.47
CA ALA A 326 -0.39 -40.15 2.75
C ALA A 326 -1.91 -40.20 2.65
N ASP A 327 -2.40 -41.41 2.88
CA ASP A 327 -3.78 -41.80 3.12
C ASP A 327 -4.77 -41.50 1.98
N ASP A 328 -5.17 -42.57 1.29
CA ASP A 328 -6.54 -42.77 0.83
C ASP A 328 -7.52 -42.47 1.98
N VAL A 329 -7.83 -41.18 2.21
CA VAL A 329 -9.01 -40.76 2.96
C VAL A 329 -10.17 -40.87 1.99
N ASP A 330 -10.73 -42.08 1.96
CA ASP A 330 -11.98 -42.42 1.32
C ASP A 330 -13.07 -41.42 1.76
N GLY A 331 -13.53 -40.57 0.83
CA GLY A 331 -14.85 -39.95 0.80
C GLY A 331 -15.27 -39.04 1.97
N ASN A 332 -14.85 -37.77 1.96
CA ASN A 332 -15.66 -36.55 2.18
C ASN A 332 -14.75 -35.33 2.42
N ASP A 333 -14.08 -34.83 1.38
CA ASP A 333 -13.44 -33.49 1.40
C ASP A 333 -14.47 -32.34 1.21
N ASP A 334 -15.68 -32.54 1.72
CA ASP A 334 -16.69 -31.51 1.85
C ASP A 334 -16.45 -30.60 3.07
N ASP A 335 -15.41 -30.87 3.89
CA ASP A 335 -15.18 -30.20 5.18
C ASP A 335 -13.93 -29.30 5.26
N MET A 336 -13.34 -28.90 4.13
CA MET A 336 -12.65 -27.60 4.09
C MET A 336 -13.75 -26.53 4.09
N THR A 337 -14.28 -26.25 5.28
CA THR A 337 -15.32 -25.25 5.53
C THR A 337 -14.97 -23.99 4.76
N ALA A 338 -15.86 -23.57 3.85
CA ALA A 338 -15.70 -22.36 3.07
C ALA A 338 -15.24 -21.22 4.00
N GLY A 339 -14.02 -20.71 3.79
CA GLY A 339 -13.47 -19.65 4.63
C GLY A 339 -14.51 -18.54 4.73
N GLN A 340 -15.03 -18.29 5.94
CA GLN A 340 -16.02 -17.25 6.10
C GLN A 340 -15.35 -15.90 5.78
N PRO A 341 -16.00 -15.03 5.00
CA PRO A 341 -15.44 -13.72 4.69
C PRO A 341 -15.20 -12.97 6.00
N LEU A 342 -13.99 -12.42 6.16
CA LEU A 342 -13.68 -11.56 7.30
C LEU A 342 -14.33 -10.19 7.04
N ILE A 343 -15.55 -10.01 7.51
CA ILE A 343 -16.25 -8.73 7.47
C ILE A 343 -15.79 -7.90 8.66
N VAL A 344 -14.91 -6.92 8.44
CA VAL A 344 -14.59 -5.93 9.48
C VAL A 344 -15.65 -4.85 9.40
N LEU A 345 -16.64 -4.97 10.28
CA LEU A 345 -17.57 -3.89 10.54
C LEU A 345 -16.78 -2.78 11.22
N GLN A 346 -16.67 -1.64 10.54
CA GLN A 346 -16.30 -0.41 11.23
C GLN A 346 -17.42 -0.13 12.22
N ARG A 347 -17.18 -0.43 13.50
CA ARG A 347 -17.91 0.27 14.55
C ARG A 347 -17.64 1.74 14.28
N ALA A 348 -18.71 2.53 14.16
CA ALA A 348 -18.56 3.96 14.14
C ALA A 348 -17.63 4.38 15.30
N PHE A 349 -16.97 5.53 15.18
CA PHE A 349 -16.38 6.20 16.33
C PHE A 349 -17.51 6.54 17.32
N THR A 350 -18.03 5.53 18.00
CA THR A 350 -19.15 5.48 18.94
C THR A 350 -18.75 4.38 19.92
N ASP A 351 -17.83 4.68 20.81
CA ASP A 351 -18.14 5.45 21.98
C ASP A 351 -16.81 5.88 22.54
N ALA A 352 -16.58 7.19 22.49
CA ALA A 352 -15.93 7.84 23.62
C ALA A 352 -16.72 7.37 24.84
N THR A 353 -16.26 6.30 25.47
CA THR A 353 -16.63 6.05 26.86
C THR A 353 -16.19 7.33 27.52
N THR A 354 -17.16 8.16 27.91
CA THR A 354 -16.92 9.33 28.73
C THR A 354 -16.24 8.80 29.98
N CYS A 355 -14.91 8.77 29.95
CA CYS A 355 -14.12 8.51 31.10
C CYS A 355 -14.36 9.75 31.96
N GLU A 356 -15.17 9.60 33.00
CA GLU A 356 -15.18 10.54 34.13
C GLU A 356 -13.78 10.48 34.76
N SER A 357 -12.80 11.10 34.13
CA SER A 357 -11.47 11.28 34.68
C SER A 357 -11.37 12.72 35.17
N ALA A 358 -11.07 12.85 36.46
CA ALA A 358 -11.11 14.07 37.26
C ALA A 358 -9.96 15.07 36.97
N TRP A 359 -9.47 15.18 35.74
CA TRP A 359 -8.24 15.92 35.44
C TRP A 359 -8.53 17.18 34.63
N SER A 360 -8.22 18.33 35.21
CA SER A 360 -8.46 19.62 34.54
C SER A 360 -7.44 19.84 33.43
N VAL A 361 -7.95 20.29 32.28
CA VAL A 361 -7.21 20.75 31.09
C VAL A 361 -6.01 21.64 31.43
N ALA A 362 -6.03 22.32 32.58
CA ALA A 362 -4.99 23.21 33.07
C ALA A 362 -3.61 22.54 33.30
N THR A 363 -3.52 21.22 33.49
CA THR A 363 -2.22 20.53 33.74
C THR A 363 -1.39 20.26 32.48
N PHE A 364 -1.95 20.45 31.28
CA PHE A 364 -1.23 20.27 30.00
C PHE A 364 -0.68 21.58 29.40
N VAL A 365 -0.85 22.71 30.10
CA VAL A 365 -0.76 24.06 29.50
C VAL A 365 0.62 24.71 29.62
N ASP A 366 1.63 24.06 30.22
CA ASP A 366 2.95 24.68 30.20
C ASP A 366 3.55 24.61 28.78
N ARG A 367 3.45 25.73 28.05
CA ARG A 367 3.96 25.90 26.68
C ARG A 367 5.48 26.01 26.74
N GLY A 368 6.15 24.92 27.10
CA GLY A 368 7.59 24.80 26.93
C GLY A 368 7.95 24.67 25.44
N SER A 369 9.18 25.01 25.09
CA SER A 369 9.77 24.81 23.76
C SER A 369 9.99 23.33 23.39
N TRP A 370 9.41 22.40 24.15
CA TRP A 370 9.73 20.97 24.13
C TRP A 370 8.98 20.19 23.05
N ASP A 371 7.83 20.66 22.57
CA ASP A 371 7.06 19.91 21.58
C ASP A 371 7.83 19.65 20.29
N ALA A 372 8.55 20.68 19.83
CA ALA A 372 9.42 20.56 18.67
C ALA A 372 10.50 19.50 18.90
N THR A 373 11.09 19.48 20.11
CA THR A 373 12.07 18.47 20.52
C THR A 373 11.45 17.08 20.54
N LEU A 374 10.27 16.90 21.14
CA LEU A 374 9.57 15.61 21.18
C LEU A 374 9.29 15.10 19.77
N VAL A 375 8.70 15.93 18.91
CA VAL A 375 8.41 15.57 17.50
C VAL A 375 9.70 15.21 16.76
N GLN A 376 10.78 15.97 16.94
CA GLN A 376 12.06 15.67 16.32
C GLN A 376 12.64 14.32 16.77
N GLN A 377 12.59 13.99 18.05
CA GLN A 377 13.11 12.72 18.56
C GLN A 377 12.25 11.53 18.14
N ILE A 378 10.93 11.71 18.08
CA ILE A 378 10.01 10.68 17.60
C ILE A 378 10.23 10.46 16.10
N ASP A 379 10.37 11.51 15.31
CA ASP A 379 10.69 11.39 13.88
C ASP A 379 12.01 10.64 13.65
N ALA A 380 13.03 10.89 14.48
CA ALA A 380 14.29 10.14 14.43
C ALA A 380 14.11 8.65 14.78
N LEU A 381 13.32 8.33 15.82
CA LEU A 381 12.99 6.93 16.15
C LEU A 381 12.20 6.24 15.02
N CYS A 382 11.26 6.94 14.41
CA CYS A 382 10.50 6.44 13.28
C CYS A 382 11.38 6.15 12.06
N ASP A 383 12.42 6.97 11.84
CA ASP A 383 13.41 6.76 10.78
C ASP A 383 14.32 5.55 11.11
N ASP A 384 14.79 5.44 12.36
CA ASP A 384 15.66 4.34 12.82
C ASP A 384 14.93 2.98 12.80
N ASN A 385 13.66 2.95 13.21
CA ASN A 385 12.89 1.71 13.40
C ASN A 385 12.03 1.31 12.21
N GLY A 386 11.86 2.17 11.20
CA GLY A 386 10.94 1.90 10.09
C GLY A 386 9.45 1.99 10.46
N GLN A 387 9.10 2.45 11.67
CA GLN A 387 7.72 2.45 12.20
C GLN A 387 7.02 3.81 12.15
N ASP A 388 5.70 3.79 12.09
CA ASP A 388 4.87 5.00 12.26
C ASP A 388 4.87 5.47 13.72
N PRO A 389 4.64 6.78 14.00
CA PRO A 389 4.72 7.34 15.35
C PRO A 389 3.87 6.61 16.39
N GLU A 390 2.69 6.13 16.00
CA GLU A 390 1.76 5.37 16.85
C GLU A 390 2.26 3.97 17.20
N ASN A 391 3.22 3.44 16.43
CA ASN A 391 3.73 2.08 16.58
C ASN A 391 5.06 2.03 17.36
N VAL A 392 5.69 3.18 17.64
CA VAL A 392 6.95 3.26 18.39
C VAL A 392 6.68 2.96 19.87
N ALA A 393 7.50 2.10 20.47
CA ALA A 393 7.36 1.73 21.88
C ALA A 393 7.65 2.91 22.82
N TRP A 394 6.84 3.08 23.87
CA TRP A 394 7.04 4.14 24.86
C TRP A 394 8.43 4.11 25.50
N SER A 395 8.96 2.92 25.78
CA SER A 395 10.31 2.75 26.35
C SER A 395 11.38 3.41 25.49
N ASP A 396 11.28 3.28 24.17
CA ASP A 396 12.26 3.84 23.24
C ASP A 396 12.14 5.35 23.16
N ILE A 397 10.90 5.85 23.17
CA ILE A 397 10.61 7.29 23.23
C ILE A 397 11.19 7.87 24.51
N TRP A 398 10.84 7.33 25.68
CA TRP A 398 11.27 7.83 26.98
C TRP A 398 12.79 7.83 27.11
N ASN A 399 13.46 6.73 26.77
CA ASN A 399 14.92 6.63 26.81
C ASN A 399 15.62 7.70 25.96
N ARG A 400 15.01 8.13 24.85
CA ARG A 400 15.57 9.14 23.95
C ARG A 400 15.26 10.57 24.40
N VAL A 401 14.08 10.83 24.95
CA VAL A 401 13.63 12.19 25.29
C VAL A 401 13.96 12.61 26.71
N ALA A 402 14.04 11.68 27.66
CA ALA A 402 14.33 11.97 29.07
C ALA A 402 15.54 12.88 29.31
N PRO A 403 16.69 12.76 28.60
CA PRO A 403 17.82 13.65 28.81
C PRO A 403 17.68 15.03 28.13
N LEU A 404 16.63 15.24 27.33
CA LEU A 404 16.44 16.42 26.47
C LEU A 404 15.30 17.33 26.91
N VAL A 405 14.48 16.91 27.86
CA VAL A 405 13.32 17.65 28.35
C VAL A 405 13.40 17.83 29.86
N ASP A 406 12.96 18.99 30.35
CA ASP A 406 12.76 19.24 31.78
C ASP A 406 11.32 18.85 32.18
N MET A 407 10.96 17.60 31.90
CA MET A 407 9.67 17.00 32.22
C MET A 407 9.90 15.60 32.76
N ASP A 408 9.14 15.22 33.79
CA ASP A 408 9.13 13.82 34.23
C ASP A 408 8.46 12.90 33.18
N GLU A 409 8.56 11.59 33.41
CA GLU A 409 8.02 10.58 32.49
C GLU A 409 6.51 10.77 32.25
N ASP A 410 5.80 11.15 33.30
CA ASP A 410 4.36 11.29 33.36
C ASP A 410 3.87 12.55 32.63
N GLN A 411 4.54 13.67 32.84
CA GLN A 411 4.36 14.92 32.09
C GLN A 411 4.67 14.72 30.60
N THR A 412 5.74 13.98 30.28
CA THR A 412 6.13 13.70 28.90
C THR A 412 5.09 12.83 28.21
N ALA A 413 4.58 11.79 28.87
CA ALA A 413 3.54 10.92 28.33
C ALA A 413 2.26 11.71 28.03
N ARG A 414 1.83 12.58 28.96
CA ARG A 414 0.71 13.50 28.74
C ARG A 414 0.94 14.38 27.53
N ARG A 415 2.12 15.00 27.43
CA ARG A 415 2.41 15.92 26.32
C ARG A 415 2.42 15.19 24.97
N LEU A 416 2.95 13.96 24.95
CA LEU A 416 2.90 13.11 23.77
C LEU A 416 1.47 12.79 23.35
N SER A 417 0.57 12.48 24.29
CA SER A 417 -0.85 12.26 23.97
C SER A 417 -1.50 13.46 23.28
N VAL A 418 -1.14 14.69 23.66
CA VAL A 418 -1.61 15.91 22.97
C VAL A 418 -1.09 15.98 21.55
N LEU A 419 0.19 15.69 21.34
CA LEU A 419 0.80 15.72 20.01
C LEU A 419 0.21 14.63 19.10
N LEU A 420 -0.01 13.42 19.61
CA LEU A 420 -0.68 12.33 18.87
C LEU A 420 -2.12 12.70 18.52
N ALA A 421 -2.90 13.20 19.48
CA ALA A 421 -4.28 13.63 19.26
C ALA A 421 -4.35 14.74 18.21
N TRP A 422 -3.50 15.76 18.29
CA TRP A 422 -3.48 16.85 17.33
C TRP A 422 -3.03 16.40 15.93
N ASN A 423 -1.97 15.59 15.84
CA ASN A 423 -1.51 15.06 14.55
C ASN A 423 -2.58 14.21 13.85
N SER A 424 -3.38 13.45 14.61
CA SER A 424 -4.50 12.69 14.04
C SER A 424 -5.55 13.59 13.36
N ARG A 425 -5.80 14.79 13.91
CA ARG A 425 -6.71 15.79 13.31
C ARG A 425 -6.09 16.45 12.09
N VAL A 426 -4.80 16.80 12.16
CA VAL A 426 -4.08 17.36 11.02
C VAL A 426 -4.09 16.39 9.84
N GLN A 427 -3.88 15.10 10.07
CA GLN A 427 -3.90 14.09 9.00
C GLN A 427 -5.23 14.05 8.25
N LEU A 428 -6.36 14.14 8.97
CA LEU A 428 -7.70 14.22 8.37
C LEU A 428 -7.90 15.50 7.55
N LEU A 429 -7.31 16.60 7.99
CA LEU A 429 -7.45 17.93 7.39
C LEU A 429 -6.60 18.11 6.13
N LEU A 430 -5.38 17.56 6.09
CA LEU A 430 -4.39 17.79 5.02
C LEU A 430 -4.94 17.67 3.59
N PRO A 431 -5.75 16.65 3.23
CA PRO A 431 -6.31 16.51 1.87
C PRO A 431 -7.24 17.64 1.43
N PHE A 432 -7.71 18.48 2.35
CA PHE A 432 -8.67 19.54 2.09
C PHE A 432 -8.04 20.94 2.13
N LEU A 433 -6.74 21.03 2.40
CA LEU A 433 -6.04 22.30 2.48
C LEU A 433 -5.43 22.71 1.15
N ASP A 434 -5.68 23.95 0.78
CA ASP A 434 -4.99 24.62 -0.30
C ASP A 434 -3.75 25.35 0.24
N PHE A 435 -2.57 24.89 -0.19
CA PHE A 435 -1.27 25.47 0.16
C PHE A 435 -0.77 26.53 -0.83
N HIS A 436 -1.58 26.92 -1.82
CA HIS A 436 -1.20 27.91 -2.82
C HIS A 436 -0.98 29.32 -2.19
N GLY A 437 0.20 29.91 -2.44
CA GLY A 437 0.56 31.30 -2.14
C GLY A 437 0.41 32.20 -3.37
N GLN A 438 0.65 33.52 -3.29
CA GLN A 438 0.66 34.34 -4.53
C GLN A 438 1.92 34.05 -5.35
N HIS A 439 3.03 33.76 -4.68
CA HIS A 439 4.32 33.39 -5.28
C HIS A 439 4.91 32.10 -4.68
N LEU A 440 5.90 31.50 -5.36
CA LEU A 440 6.44 30.14 -5.12
C LEU A 440 6.99 29.86 -3.70
N LEU A 441 7.21 30.88 -2.88
CA LEU A 441 7.77 30.76 -1.52
C LEU A 441 6.99 31.55 -0.47
N GLU A 442 5.82 32.08 -0.85
CA GLU A 442 4.98 32.81 0.06
C GLU A 442 4.08 31.88 0.86
N SER A 443 3.66 32.36 2.02
CA SER A 443 2.71 31.62 2.84
C SER A 443 1.38 31.42 2.10
N PRO A 444 0.67 30.31 2.36
CA PRO A 444 -0.61 30.04 1.73
C PRO A 444 -1.63 31.18 1.91
N ILE A 445 -2.49 31.38 0.91
CA ILE A 445 -3.61 32.33 0.97
C ILE A 445 -4.67 31.84 1.96
N SER A 446 -4.92 30.53 1.99
CA SER A 446 -5.85 29.92 2.94
C SER A 446 -5.37 30.15 4.38
N ARG A 447 -6.21 30.78 5.21
CA ARG A 447 -5.91 31.06 6.61
C ARG A 447 -5.55 29.79 7.39
N THR A 448 -6.25 28.69 7.15
CA THR A 448 -6.00 27.41 7.82
C THR A 448 -4.66 26.81 7.40
N ALA A 449 -4.37 26.78 6.09
CA ALA A 449 -3.10 26.28 5.58
C ALA A 449 -1.92 27.14 6.07
N ASN A 450 -2.08 28.47 6.06
CA ASN A 450 -1.11 29.44 6.57
C ASN A 450 -0.84 29.23 8.06
N ARG A 451 -1.88 29.00 8.87
CA ARG A 451 -1.71 28.68 10.28
C ARG A 451 -0.95 27.37 10.47
N LEU A 452 -1.30 26.34 9.69
CA LEU A 452 -0.61 25.05 9.73
C LEU A 452 0.86 25.14 9.32
N THR A 453 1.23 25.99 8.36
CA THR A 453 2.64 26.19 7.98
C THR A 453 3.49 26.73 9.13
N HIS A 454 2.92 27.55 10.02
CA HIS A 454 3.60 28.02 11.24
C HIS A 454 3.75 26.90 12.29
N LEU A 455 2.84 25.92 12.29
CA LEU A 455 2.83 24.77 13.21
C LEU A 455 3.51 23.53 12.61
N ARG A 456 4.12 23.61 11.42
CA ARG A 456 4.68 22.45 10.69
C ARG A 456 5.72 21.64 11.45
N HIS A 457 6.38 22.26 12.43
CA HIS A 457 7.39 21.65 13.30
C HIS A 457 6.77 20.75 14.37
N LEU A 458 5.45 20.83 14.56
CA LEU A 458 4.66 19.96 15.44
C LEU A 458 4.05 18.76 14.70
N ILE A 459 4.14 18.75 13.37
CA ILE A 459 3.61 17.66 12.54
C ILE A 459 4.70 16.61 12.38
N PHE A 460 4.40 15.35 12.70
CA PHE A 460 5.32 14.23 12.48
C PHE A 460 5.73 14.13 11.01
N LYS A 461 7.02 13.91 10.74
CA LYS A 461 7.60 13.73 9.41
C LYS A 461 6.84 12.68 8.60
N ARG A 462 6.56 11.52 9.18
CA ARG A 462 5.82 10.44 8.48
C ARG A 462 4.43 10.85 8.03
N HIS A 463 3.71 11.63 8.82
CA HIS A 463 2.40 12.18 8.46
C HIS A 463 2.50 13.15 7.28
N LYS A 464 3.48 14.08 7.31
CA LYS A 464 3.75 15.01 6.20
C LYS A 464 4.11 14.25 4.92
N ILE A 465 5.07 13.33 5.02
CA ILE A 465 5.58 12.58 3.87
C ILE A 465 4.50 11.66 3.29
N LYS A 466 3.67 11.03 4.13
CA LYS A 466 2.53 10.24 3.69
C LYS A 466 1.59 11.05 2.82
N PHE A 467 1.18 12.24 3.26
CA PHE A 467 0.30 13.11 2.48
C PHE A 467 0.89 13.43 1.09
N TRP A 468 2.16 13.82 1.04
CA TRP A 468 2.81 14.12 -0.25
C TRP A 468 2.98 12.89 -1.13
N ARG A 469 3.29 11.72 -0.55
CA ARG A 469 3.34 10.44 -1.29
C ARG A 469 1.98 10.11 -1.87
N ASP A 470 0.91 10.19 -1.07
CA ASP A 470 -0.46 9.93 -1.50
C ASP A 470 -0.85 10.90 -2.66
N MET A 471 -0.44 12.18 -2.59
CA MET A 471 -0.63 13.14 -3.67
C MET A 471 0.14 12.78 -4.94
N VAL A 472 1.40 12.39 -4.83
CA VAL A 472 2.19 11.96 -5.99
C VAL A 472 1.58 10.69 -6.60
N ASP A 473 1.22 9.71 -5.77
CA ASP A 473 0.63 8.45 -6.21
C ASP A 473 -0.73 8.67 -6.88
N ILE A 474 -1.61 9.54 -6.35
CA ILE A 474 -2.92 9.80 -6.96
C ILE A 474 -2.81 10.59 -8.28
N THR A 475 -1.80 11.46 -8.39
CA THR A 475 -1.56 12.28 -9.58
C THR A 475 -0.59 11.63 -10.57
N THR A 476 -0.08 10.43 -10.27
CA THR A 476 0.86 9.71 -11.14
C THR A 476 0.23 9.46 -12.51
N THR A 477 0.96 9.82 -13.56
CA THR A 477 0.55 9.54 -14.94
C THR A 477 0.90 8.10 -15.29
N HIS A 478 -0.10 7.34 -15.74
CA HIS A 478 0.10 5.96 -16.20
C HIS A 478 1.14 5.93 -17.33
N THR A 479 2.09 5.01 -17.20
CA THR A 479 3.10 4.74 -18.21
C THR A 479 2.86 3.33 -18.71
N THR A 480 2.47 3.20 -19.97
CA THR A 480 2.27 1.90 -20.61
C THR A 480 3.61 1.18 -20.61
N PRO A 481 3.72 0.00 -19.99
CA PRO A 481 4.95 -0.77 -20.06
C PRO A 481 5.23 -1.21 -21.51
N PRO A 482 6.49 -1.50 -21.85
CA PRO A 482 6.85 -2.09 -23.14
C PRO A 482 6.26 -3.50 -23.27
N SER A 483 6.13 -3.96 -24.52
CA SER A 483 5.76 -5.34 -24.83
C SER A 483 6.84 -6.34 -24.42
N ASP A 484 8.12 -5.98 -24.61
CA ASP A 484 9.27 -6.73 -24.13
C ASP A 484 9.71 -6.17 -22.75
N GLU A 485 9.82 -7.04 -21.75
CA GLU A 485 10.24 -6.65 -20.39
C GLU A 485 11.71 -6.21 -20.30
N TYR A 486 12.51 -6.41 -21.36
CA TYR A 486 13.88 -5.91 -21.48
C TYR A 486 13.99 -4.55 -22.21
N GLU A 487 12.88 -3.97 -22.64
CA GLU A 487 12.86 -2.66 -23.29
C GLU A 487 12.44 -1.55 -22.32
N ARG A 488 12.63 -0.29 -22.72
CA ARG A 488 12.14 0.87 -21.97
C ARG A 488 10.78 1.31 -22.54
N PRO A 489 9.85 1.82 -21.72
CA PRO A 489 8.63 2.42 -22.24
C PRO A 489 8.91 3.57 -23.22
N ASP A 490 8.32 3.53 -24.42
CA ASP A 490 8.46 4.58 -25.44
C ASP A 490 8.06 5.98 -24.95
N SER A 491 7.14 6.03 -23.98
CA SER A 491 6.63 7.29 -23.42
C SER A 491 7.54 7.94 -22.37
N LEU A 492 8.59 7.24 -21.90
CA LEU A 492 9.60 7.80 -21.01
C LEU A 492 10.72 8.43 -21.82
N ARG A 493 11.02 9.69 -21.52
CA ARG A 493 12.08 10.45 -22.19
C ARG A 493 13.44 10.10 -21.58
N GLU A 494 14.49 10.28 -22.37
CA GLU A 494 15.88 10.24 -21.90
C GLU A 494 16.47 11.66 -21.90
N VAL A 495 17.11 12.05 -20.79
CA VAL A 495 17.76 13.35 -20.60
C VAL A 495 19.26 13.15 -20.61
N SER A 496 19.93 13.77 -21.57
CA SER A 496 21.39 13.76 -21.66
C SER A 496 21.98 14.85 -20.77
N VAL A 497 22.91 14.47 -19.88
CA VAL A 497 23.61 15.38 -18.97
C VAL A 497 25.12 15.22 -19.13
N ASN A 498 25.84 16.32 -19.27
CA ASN A 498 27.29 16.36 -19.29
C ASN A 498 27.82 16.83 -17.93
N ARG A 499 28.17 15.87 -17.07
CA ARG A 499 28.72 16.17 -15.75
C ARG A 499 30.17 16.66 -15.81
N ILE A 500 30.91 16.32 -16.86
CA ILE A 500 32.31 16.74 -17.02
C ILE A 500 32.38 18.27 -17.12
N VAL A 501 31.49 18.87 -17.92
CA VAL A 501 31.41 20.34 -18.05
C VAL A 501 30.89 21.01 -16.77
N ALA A 502 30.13 20.29 -15.93
CA ALA A 502 29.69 20.78 -14.63
C ALA A 502 30.80 20.77 -13.56
N LEU A 503 31.95 20.12 -13.82
CA LEU A 503 33.12 20.14 -12.95
C LEU A 503 34.08 21.31 -13.25
N ASP A 504 33.91 21.99 -14.39
CA ASP A 504 34.78 23.10 -14.78
C ASP A 504 34.46 24.36 -13.94
N GLU A 505 35.48 24.92 -13.27
CA GLU A 505 35.33 26.17 -12.52
C GLU A 505 35.63 27.41 -13.40
N PRO A 506 34.81 28.48 -13.32
CA PRO A 506 33.61 28.63 -12.49
C PRO A 506 32.38 27.97 -13.14
N VAL A 507 31.62 27.22 -12.33
CA VAL A 507 30.38 26.60 -12.77
C VAL A 507 29.31 27.67 -12.97
N SER A 508 28.79 27.80 -14.20
CA SER A 508 27.64 28.66 -14.50
C SER A 508 26.33 27.86 -14.41
N PHE A 509 25.19 28.53 -14.27
CA PHE A 509 23.88 27.86 -14.34
C PHE A 509 23.76 27.02 -15.62
N ALA A 510 24.13 27.55 -16.79
CA ALA A 510 24.00 26.83 -18.06
C ALA A 510 24.88 25.57 -18.15
N THR A 511 26.00 25.53 -17.43
CA THR A 511 26.94 24.39 -17.45
C THR A 511 26.72 23.41 -16.30
N SER A 512 25.96 23.79 -15.27
CA SER A 512 25.67 22.94 -14.12
C SER A 512 24.72 21.80 -14.47
N VAL A 513 24.74 20.72 -13.68
CA VAL A 513 23.78 19.62 -13.78
C VAL A 513 22.36 20.15 -13.61
N PHE A 514 22.11 21.03 -12.63
CA PHE A 514 20.80 21.63 -12.43
C PHE A 514 20.30 22.42 -13.65
N GLY A 515 21.13 23.30 -14.22
CA GLY A 515 20.70 24.10 -15.37
C GLY A 515 20.57 23.28 -16.66
N GLN A 516 21.38 22.23 -16.84
CA GLN A 516 21.21 21.27 -17.94
C GLN A 516 19.87 20.52 -17.82
N LEU A 517 19.49 20.07 -16.62
CA LEU A 517 18.18 19.46 -16.38
C LEU A 517 17.04 20.45 -16.62
N HIS A 518 17.17 21.68 -16.10
CA HIS A 518 16.18 22.74 -16.31
C HIS A 518 15.97 23.00 -17.81
N GLU A 519 17.04 23.19 -18.59
CA GLU A 519 16.95 23.42 -20.03
C GLU A 519 16.30 22.25 -20.76
N ALA A 520 16.62 21.00 -20.38
CA ALA A 520 16.04 19.81 -20.96
C ALA A 520 14.55 19.66 -20.66
N MET A 521 14.10 20.10 -19.48
CA MET A 521 12.75 19.84 -18.95
C MET A 521 11.80 21.04 -18.97
N GLN A 522 12.28 22.27 -19.18
CA GLN A 522 11.46 23.49 -19.08
C GLN A 522 10.22 23.48 -20.01
N ALA A 523 10.31 22.79 -21.15
CA ALA A 523 9.23 22.67 -22.12
C ALA A 523 8.38 21.40 -21.93
N TRP A 524 8.64 20.61 -20.88
CA TRP A 524 7.89 19.39 -20.63
C TRP A 524 6.54 19.71 -20.01
N ASP A 525 5.56 18.89 -20.39
CA ASP A 525 4.24 18.93 -19.79
C ASP A 525 4.25 18.29 -18.39
N ASN A 526 3.32 18.75 -17.54
CA ASN A 526 3.18 18.23 -16.17
C ASN A 526 2.84 16.73 -16.11
N HIS A 527 2.34 16.10 -17.19
CA HIS A 527 2.09 14.65 -17.19
C HIS A 527 3.40 13.87 -17.31
N SER A 528 4.32 14.31 -18.17
CA SER A 528 5.65 13.73 -18.30
C SER A 528 6.41 13.73 -16.97
N LEU A 529 6.36 14.83 -16.21
CA LEU A 529 7.03 14.95 -14.90
C LEU A 529 6.36 14.15 -13.77
N ARG A 530 5.10 13.72 -13.95
CA ARG A 530 4.34 12.91 -12.98
C ARG A 530 4.37 11.41 -13.30
N ARG A 531 5.23 10.97 -14.22
CA ARG A 531 5.44 9.53 -14.45
C ARG A 531 6.25 8.94 -13.30
N ALA A 532 5.95 7.69 -12.95
CA ALA A 532 6.64 6.97 -11.88
C ALA A 532 6.76 5.49 -12.25
N TYR A 533 7.26 5.22 -13.45
CA TYR A 533 7.46 3.86 -13.94
C TYR A 533 8.63 3.21 -13.19
N ALA A 534 8.50 1.92 -12.88
CA ALA A 534 9.53 1.14 -12.19
C ALA A 534 9.72 -0.17 -12.94
N ASP A 535 10.98 -0.57 -13.11
CA ASP A 535 11.35 -1.80 -13.80
C ASP A 535 12.15 -2.72 -12.86
N GLU A 536 11.48 -3.73 -12.30
CA GLU A 536 12.12 -4.66 -11.38
C GLU A 536 13.34 -5.39 -12.00
N LEU A 537 13.37 -5.60 -13.32
CA LEU A 537 14.48 -6.29 -13.99
C LEU A 537 15.68 -5.36 -14.20
N GLN A 538 15.43 -4.15 -14.72
CA GLN A 538 16.51 -3.24 -15.11
C GLN A 538 16.95 -2.28 -14.02
N ASP A 539 16.07 -1.94 -13.08
CA ASP A 539 16.32 -0.89 -12.10
C ASP A 539 15.93 -1.22 -10.66
N ALA A 540 15.73 -2.51 -10.37
CA ALA A 540 15.34 -3.01 -9.05
C ALA A 540 14.07 -2.32 -8.49
N GLY A 541 13.16 -1.92 -9.38
CA GLY A 541 11.87 -1.33 -9.01
C GLY A 541 11.97 0.16 -8.64
N GLN A 542 13.04 0.85 -9.06
CA GLN A 542 13.17 2.28 -8.82
C GLN A 542 12.22 3.09 -9.70
N ARG A 543 11.25 3.77 -9.07
CA ARG A 543 10.31 4.65 -9.77
C ARG A 543 11.02 5.87 -10.39
N ARG A 544 10.78 6.12 -11.69
CA ARG A 544 11.35 7.23 -12.45
C ARG A 544 10.34 7.90 -13.39
N ALA A 545 10.56 9.20 -13.63
CA ALA A 545 9.82 9.98 -14.60
C ALA A 545 10.50 10.06 -15.98
N PHE A 546 11.81 9.80 -16.03
CA PHE A 546 12.66 9.84 -17.21
C PHE A 546 13.94 9.02 -16.97
N TYR A 547 14.69 8.72 -18.03
CA TYR A 547 16.03 8.14 -17.95
C TYR A 547 17.11 9.20 -18.09
N VAL A 548 18.29 8.94 -17.54
CA VAL A 548 19.44 9.84 -17.63
C VAL A 548 20.54 9.21 -18.48
N LYS A 549 21.16 10.00 -19.35
CA LYS A 549 22.36 9.58 -20.08
C LYS A 549 23.51 10.51 -19.78
N PHE A 550 24.59 9.98 -19.20
CA PHE A 550 25.80 10.75 -19.00
C PHE A 550 26.66 10.78 -20.25
N LEU A 551 26.83 11.98 -20.81
CA LEU A 551 27.61 12.20 -22.02
C LEU A 551 29.10 11.97 -21.75
N GLY A 552 29.70 11.04 -22.49
CA GLY A 552 31.12 10.73 -22.38
C GLY A 552 31.49 9.72 -21.27
N GLU A 553 30.53 9.28 -20.45
CA GLU A 553 30.79 8.33 -19.35
C GLU A 553 30.50 6.86 -19.73
N GLY A 554 29.73 6.61 -20.80
CA GLY A 554 29.48 5.26 -21.31
C GLY A 554 28.66 4.36 -20.37
N VAL A 555 27.84 4.96 -19.50
CA VAL A 555 27.00 4.26 -18.52
C VAL A 555 25.53 4.30 -18.91
N ASP A 556 24.86 3.15 -18.75
CA ASP A 556 23.40 3.03 -18.91
C ASP A 556 22.68 3.31 -17.58
N ASP A 557 21.50 3.91 -17.66
CA ASP A 557 20.71 4.25 -16.49
C ASP A 557 19.84 3.09 -16.01
N HIS A 558 20.46 2.26 -15.18
CA HIS A 558 19.82 1.27 -14.32
C HIS A 558 19.45 1.85 -12.93
N GLY A 559 19.32 3.17 -12.81
CA GLY A 559 18.99 3.89 -11.57
C GLY A 559 20.14 4.62 -10.89
N GLY A 560 21.39 4.28 -11.22
CA GLY A 560 22.58 5.00 -10.76
C GLY A 560 22.61 6.45 -11.26
N PRO A 561 22.64 6.68 -12.60
CA PRO A 561 22.62 8.00 -13.19
C PRO A 561 21.43 8.87 -12.74
N TYR A 562 20.23 8.29 -12.65
CA TYR A 562 19.05 9.00 -12.14
C TYR A 562 19.25 9.53 -10.72
N ARG A 563 19.79 8.74 -9.79
CA ARG A 563 20.08 9.21 -8.42
C ARG A 563 21.19 10.26 -8.41
N ALA A 564 22.23 10.06 -9.21
CA ALA A 564 23.38 10.94 -9.26
C ALA A 564 23.02 12.36 -9.73
N VAL A 565 22.11 12.52 -10.71
CA VAL A 565 21.69 13.86 -11.14
C VAL A 565 20.95 14.63 -10.05
N PHE A 566 20.11 13.97 -9.23
CA PHE A 566 19.44 14.63 -8.12
C PHE A 566 20.41 14.93 -6.98
N GLN A 567 21.34 14.03 -6.67
CA GLN A 567 22.39 14.30 -5.69
C GLN A 567 23.22 15.53 -6.09
N THR A 568 23.72 15.57 -7.32
CA THR A 568 24.55 16.69 -7.76
C THR A 568 23.74 17.96 -7.97
N GLY A 569 22.68 17.93 -8.79
CA GLY A 569 21.95 19.13 -9.20
C GLY A 569 21.03 19.70 -8.11
N ALA A 570 20.45 18.88 -7.23
CA ALA A 570 19.53 19.35 -6.19
C ALA A 570 20.18 19.50 -4.81
N TRP A 571 21.35 18.89 -4.56
CA TRP A 571 22.02 18.97 -3.27
C TRP A 571 23.43 19.58 -3.35
N ASP A 572 24.36 18.95 -4.07
CA ASP A 572 25.78 19.36 -4.05
C ASP A 572 25.99 20.76 -4.66
N GLU A 573 25.38 21.03 -5.82
CA GLU A 573 25.49 22.31 -6.53
C GLU A 573 24.89 23.49 -5.73
N PRO A 574 23.63 23.44 -5.24
CA PRO A 574 23.04 24.52 -4.46
C PRO A 574 23.70 24.75 -3.09
N SER A 575 24.28 23.70 -2.48
CA SER A 575 25.02 23.82 -1.22
C SER A 575 26.47 24.28 -1.41
N GLY A 576 26.95 24.32 -2.65
CA GLY A 576 28.32 24.67 -3.05
C GLY A 576 28.41 25.96 -3.87
N GLY A 577 29.04 25.87 -5.05
CA GLY A 577 29.46 27.02 -5.88
C GLY A 577 28.34 27.77 -6.61
N LEU A 578 27.17 27.15 -6.79
CA LEU A 578 25.96 27.81 -7.29
C LEU A 578 25.25 28.55 -6.15
N GLN A 579 25.92 29.53 -5.56
CA GLN A 579 25.21 30.46 -4.69
C GLN A 579 24.25 31.28 -5.56
N TYR A 580 22.95 31.10 -5.33
CA TYR A 580 21.92 31.99 -5.83
C TYR A 580 22.26 33.40 -5.36
N VAL A 581 22.87 34.21 -6.22
CA VAL A 581 22.99 35.64 -5.98
C VAL A 581 21.57 36.17 -6.10
N ALA A 582 20.86 36.24 -4.98
CA ALA A 582 19.64 37.01 -4.91
C ALA A 582 20.01 38.45 -5.25
N THR A 583 19.82 38.84 -6.51
CA THR A 583 19.81 40.26 -6.89
C THR A 583 18.66 40.88 -6.13
N VAL A 584 19.00 41.53 -5.02
CA VAL A 584 18.14 42.49 -4.33
C VAL A 584 17.83 43.58 -5.36
N GLY A 585 16.61 43.56 -5.88
CA GLY A 585 16.02 44.61 -6.71
C GLY A 585 14.89 45.26 -5.94
#